data_AF-A0A8T3VKQ9-F1
#
_entry.id   AF-A0A8T3VKQ9-F1
#
_cell.length_a   1.000
_cell.length_b   1.000
_cell.length_c   1.000
_cell.angle_alpha   90.00
_cell.angle_beta   90.00
_cell.angle_gamma   90.00
#
_symmetry.space_group_name_H-M   'P 1'
#
loop_
_entity.id
_entity.type
_entity.pdbx_description
1 polymer ?
#
loop_
_entity_poly.entity_id
_entity_poly.type
_entity_poly.pdbx_seq_one_letter_code
_entity_poly.pdbx_strand_id
1 'polypeptide(L)'
;MTFKQNYGFEGGAIFSMNPLVISNSAFTDNIAKWGGNVYCLNDIAIFNSTFSNSASTYAAAIYSQGNFISIINSVFENLHANETAGAIGLKEVNEIEIINCTFINATANKNVGAVYIDFGTNEESEGTLIVNSTFINSSGDFGGALVQLMSNLTIINSSFINNTSEYDGGAVYASYTNPYLENTSFKSNKITYDYLFNGGAIYCDMAEFTSISSTFTNNTKNAIYAYDSNMSIITNEFKNNSESIHRVFGKNILLKDNEYNEDILILNDTNLISVVIGTGRELELINNTINVETLPSRYDLRDWGWVSPVKDQGNMGACWTFGACGAWNPHYLKQQESNMAFQKTTCKITY
;
A
#
# COMPACT_ATOMS: atom_id res chain seq x y z
N MET A 1 -26.86 -17.66 13.43
CA MET A 1 -26.84 -19.03 12.84
C MET A 1 -25.42 -19.58 12.87
N THR A 2 -25.19 -20.88 12.69
CA THR A 2 -23.84 -21.46 12.63
C THR A 2 -23.60 -22.13 11.27
N PHE A 3 -22.53 -21.73 10.60
CA PHE A 3 -22.09 -22.29 9.32
C PHE A 3 -20.73 -22.95 9.53
N LYS A 4 -20.69 -24.29 9.40
CA LYS A 4 -19.48 -25.05 9.67
C LYS A 4 -19.13 -26.02 8.54
N GLN A 5 -17.85 -26.09 8.17
CA GLN A 5 -17.33 -27.05 7.19
C GLN A 5 -18.08 -27.02 5.84
N ASN A 6 -18.45 -25.82 5.40
CA ASN A 6 -19.03 -25.62 4.09
C ASN A 6 -17.92 -25.42 3.05
N TYR A 7 -18.20 -25.86 1.83
CA TYR A 7 -17.26 -25.83 0.71
C TYR A 7 -17.95 -25.17 -0.48
N GLY A 8 -17.33 -24.11 -1.00
CA GLY A 8 -17.83 -23.36 -2.15
C GLY A 8 -16.67 -22.86 -3.02
N PHE A 9 -16.94 -22.54 -4.29
CA PHE A 9 -15.95 -21.88 -5.12
C PHE A 9 -15.86 -20.38 -4.76
N GLU A 10 -17.02 -19.73 -4.66
CA GLU A 10 -17.21 -18.33 -4.27
C GLU A 10 -18.12 -18.30 -3.04
N GLY A 11 -17.56 -18.01 -1.87
CA GLY A 11 -18.31 -18.09 -0.61
C GLY A 11 -18.38 -19.52 -0.09
N GLY A 12 -17.60 -19.84 0.95
CA GLY A 12 -17.64 -21.19 1.53
C GLY A 12 -19.02 -21.49 2.12
N ALA A 13 -19.62 -20.51 2.80
CA ALA A 13 -20.94 -20.62 3.41
C ALA A 13 -22.01 -19.81 2.67
N ILE A 14 -21.70 -18.58 2.24
CA ILE A 14 -22.67 -17.67 1.63
C ILE A 14 -22.09 -17.02 0.39
N PHE A 15 -22.84 -17.11 -0.71
CA PHE A 15 -22.67 -16.30 -1.92
C PHE A 15 -23.89 -15.39 -2.07
N SER A 16 -23.69 -14.08 -2.25
CA SER A 16 -24.78 -13.13 -2.49
C SER A 16 -24.45 -12.14 -3.60
N MET A 17 -25.43 -11.91 -4.48
CA MET A 17 -25.44 -10.81 -5.45
C MET A 17 -26.35 -9.64 -5.03
N ASN A 18 -27.11 -9.82 -3.95
CA ASN A 18 -27.99 -8.81 -3.37
C ASN A 18 -27.41 -8.30 -2.05
N PRO A 19 -27.88 -7.15 -1.53
CA PRO A 19 -27.50 -6.68 -0.20
C PRO A 19 -27.65 -7.79 0.84
N LEU A 20 -26.65 -7.95 1.70
CA LEU A 20 -26.54 -9.04 2.65
C LEU A 20 -26.42 -8.53 4.08
N VAL A 21 -27.34 -8.96 4.95
CA VAL A 21 -27.28 -8.70 6.38
C VAL A 21 -26.99 -9.98 7.13
N ILE A 22 -25.88 -10.01 7.87
CA ILE A 22 -25.49 -11.11 8.75
C ILE A 22 -25.52 -10.60 10.18
N SER A 23 -26.28 -11.27 11.04
CA SER A 23 -26.31 -10.94 12.47
C SER A 23 -26.24 -12.18 13.33
N ASN A 24 -25.60 -12.06 14.51
CA ASN A 24 -25.58 -13.10 15.55
C ASN A 24 -25.22 -14.48 14.98
N SER A 25 -24.14 -14.53 14.19
CA SER A 25 -23.78 -15.72 13.42
C SER A 25 -22.32 -16.12 13.60
N ALA A 26 -22.06 -17.41 13.50
CA ALA A 26 -20.74 -18.01 13.61
C ALA A 26 -20.40 -18.77 12.34
N PHE A 27 -19.22 -18.53 11.79
CA PHE A 27 -18.68 -19.18 10.60
C PHE A 27 -17.35 -19.83 10.96
N THR A 28 -17.25 -21.15 10.82
CA THR A 28 -16.07 -21.89 11.28
C THR A 28 -15.66 -22.99 10.32
N ASP A 29 -14.37 -23.17 10.09
CA ASP A 29 -13.81 -24.22 9.23
C ASP A 29 -14.39 -24.24 7.80
N ASN A 30 -14.85 -23.10 7.26
CA ASN A 30 -15.35 -23.04 5.88
C ASN A 30 -14.20 -22.75 4.91
N ILE A 31 -14.28 -23.32 3.72
CA ILE A 31 -13.22 -23.26 2.72
C ILE A 31 -13.80 -22.83 1.38
N ALA A 32 -13.18 -21.82 0.77
CA ALA A 32 -13.47 -21.41 -0.61
C ALA A 32 -12.28 -20.74 -1.28
N LYS A 33 -12.37 -20.49 -2.60
CA LYS A 33 -11.32 -19.79 -3.33
C LYS A 33 -11.30 -18.30 -2.99
N TRP A 34 -12.41 -17.59 -3.19
CA TRP A 34 -12.41 -16.12 -3.14
C TRP A 34 -12.85 -15.52 -1.80
N GLY A 35 -13.87 -16.08 -1.15
CA GLY A 35 -14.35 -15.67 0.18
C GLY A 35 -14.58 -16.91 1.04
N GLY A 36 -13.66 -17.25 1.93
CA GLY A 36 -13.66 -18.51 2.69
C GLY A 36 -14.96 -18.75 3.45
N ASN A 37 -15.66 -17.69 3.87
CA ASN A 37 -16.98 -17.76 4.47
C ASN A 37 -18.05 -17.07 3.62
N VAL A 38 -17.83 -15.80 3.28
CA VAL A 38 -18.81 -14.94 2.60
C VAL A 38 -18.19 -14.34 1.34
N TYR A 39 -18.92 -14.42 0.24
CA TYR A 39 -18.63 -13.71 -1.00
C TYR A 39 -19.86 -12.87 -1.38
N CYS A 40 -19.72 -11.54 -1.39
CA CYS A 40 -20.83 -10.62 -1.64
C CYS A 40 -20.49 -9.56 -2.70
N LEU A 41 -21.23 -9.53 -3.79
CA LEU A 41 -21.08 -8.53 -4.88
C LEU A 41 -21.95 -7.28 -4.69
N ASN A 42 -22.43 -7.05 -3.48
CA ASN A 42 -23.30 -5.94 -3.11
C ASN A 42 -23.03 -5.53 -1.66
N ASP A 43 -23.75 -4.53 -1.16
CA ASP A 43 -23.60 -4.00 0.19
C ASP A 43 -23.71 -5.09 1.25
N ILE A 44 -22.87 -5.00 2.28
CA ILE A 44 -22.85 -5.97 3.36
C ILE A 44 -22.92 -5.27 4.71
N ALA A 45 -23.78 -5.78 5.59
CA ALA A 45 -23.88 -5.33 6.97
C ALA A 45 -23.75 -6.54 7.90
N ILE A 46 -22.71 -6.55 8.73
CA ILE A 46 -22.37 -7.66 9.64
C ILE A 46 -22.39 -7.15 11.07
N PHE A 47 -23.15 -7.83 11.93
CA PHE A 47 -23.30 -7.47 13.34
C PHE A 47 -23.09 -8.68 14.24
N ASN A 48 -22.37 -8.49 15.34
CA ASN A 48 -22.30 -9.46 16.44
C ASN A 48 -21.95 -10.88 15.96
N SER A 49 -20.98 -11.01 15.05
CA SER A 49 -20.69 -12.28 14.37
C SER A 49 -19.23 -12.69 14.52
N THR A 50 -18.96 -13.98 14.38
CA THR A 50 -17.61 -14.56 14.51
C THR A 50 -17.25 -15.36 13.28
N PHE A 51 -16.05 -15.13 12.75
CA PHE A 51 -15.42 -15.88 11.67
C PHE A 51 -14.14 -16.51 12.19
N SER A 52 -14.03 -17.83 12.15
CA SER A 52 -12.89 -18.53 12.75
C SER A 52 -12.38 -19.74 11.98
N ASN A 53 -11.09 -20.03 12.15
CA ASN A 53 -10.44 -21.27 11.70
C ASN A 53 -10.70 -21.60 10.22
N SER A 54 -10.80 -20.58 9.38
CA SER A 54 -11.15 -20.72 7.96
C SER A 54 -9.95 -20.36 7.10
N ALA A 55 -9.83 -21.05 5.96
CA ALA A 55 -8.76 -20.82 5.01
C ALA A 55 -9.32 -20.60 3.60
N SER A 56 -8.67 -19.73 2.82
CA SER A 56 -9.06 -19.47 1.43
C SER A 56 -7.86 -19.17 0.54
N THR A 57 -8.10 -18.99 -0.76
CA THR A 57 -7.06 -18.44 -1.64
C THR A 57 -6.92 -16.93 -1.45
N TYR A 58 -8.02 -16.17 -1.53
CA TYR A 58 -7.98 -14.70 -1.54
C TYR A 58 -8.38 -14.04 -0.23
N ALA A 59 -9.61 -14.21 0.27
CA ALA A 59 -10.06 -13.64 1.53
C ALA A 59 -10.71 -14.68 2.44
N ALA A 60 -10.13 -14.97 3.61
CA ALA A 60 -10.53 -16.13 4.39
C ALA A 60 -11.91 -16.01 5.08
N ALA A 61 -12.32 -14.80 5.43
CA ALA A 61 -13.66 -14.54 5.95
C ALA A 61 -14.56 -13.97 4.85
N ILE A 62 -14.28 -12.75 4.40
CA ILE A 62 -15.20 -11.98 3.58
C ILE A 62 -14.46 -11.47 2.36
N TYR A 63 -14.99 -11.78 1.18
CA TYR A 63 -14.67 -11.05 -0.03
C TYR A 63 -15.87 -10.21 -0.45
N SER A 64 -15.68 -8.93 -0.74
CA SER A 64 -16.77 -8.09 -1.23
C SER A 64 -16.34 -7.02 -2.23
N GLN A 65 -17.29 -6.70 -3.11
CA GLN A 65 -17.25 -5.58 -4.06
C GLN A 65 -18.51 -4.71 -3.89
N GLY A 66 -19.08 -4.68 -2.69
CA GLY A 66 -20.23 -3.83 -2.37
C GLY A 66 -19.85 -2.36 -2.28
N ASN A 67 -20.81 -1.47 -2.47
CA ASN A 67 -20.58 -0.02 -2.36
C ASN A 67 -20.35 0.37 -0.89
N PHE A 68 -21.21 -0.14 0.00
CA PHE A 68 -21.16 0.09 1.44
C PHE A 68 -20.91 -1.21 2.22
N ILE A 69 -19.88 -1.20 3.07
CA ILE A 69 -19.46 -2.32 3.89
C ILE A 69 -19.45 -1.90 5.36
N SER A 70 -20.37 -2.42 6.18
CA SER A 70 -20.41 -2.14 7.62
C SER A 70 -20.24 -3.41 8.44
N ILE A 71 -19.21 -3.43 9.30
CA ILE A 71 -18.85 -4.58 10.13
C ILE A 71 -18.70 -4.10 11.56
N ILE A 72 -19.61 -4.56 12.42
CA ILE A 72 -19.77 -4.03 13.77
C ILE A 72 -19.78 -5.17 14.79
N ASN A 73 -19.09 -4.96 15.92
CA ASN A 73 -19.05 -5.87 17.08
C ASN A 73 -18.71 -7.32 16.69
N SER A 74 -17.77 -7.51 15.77
CA SER A 74 -17.49 -8.83 15.18
C SER A 74 -16.04 -9.28 15.39
N VAL A 75 -15.84 -10.60 15.39
CA VAL A 75 -14.54 -11.23 15.70
C VAL A 75 -14.07 -12.07 14.52
N PHE A 76 -12.79 -11.91 14.16
CA PHE A 76 -12.10 -12.61 13.09
C PHE A 76 -10.85 -13.28 13.66
N GLU A 77 -10.84 -14.60 13.76
CA GLU A 77 -9.82 -15.33 14.52
C GLU A 77 -9.25 -16.53 13.76
N ASN A 78 -7.92 -16.66 13.74
CA ASN A 78 -7.21 -17.81 13.14
C ASN A 78 -7.64 -18.03 11.69
N LEU A 79 -7.47 -17.00 10.88
CA LEU A 79 -7.87 -17.00 9.48
C LEU A 79 -6.63 -16.95 8.59
N HIS A 80 -6.65 -17.69 7.49
CA HIS A 80 -5.50 -17.79 6.60
C HIS A 80 -5.88 -17.65 5.12
N ALA A 81 -5.18 -16.79 4.39
CA ALA A 81 -5.28 -16.71 2.94
C ALA A 81 -3.96 -17.04 2.25
N ASN A 82 -4.01 -17.73 1.11
CA ASN A 82 -2.80 -18.05 0.36
C ASN A 82 -2.26 -16.85 -0.44
N GLU A 83 -3.10 -15.87 -0.81
CA GLU A 83 -2.74 -14.88 -1.83
C GLU A 83 -3.05 -13.42 -1.51
N THR A 84 -4.01 -13.06 -0.65
CA THR A 84 -4.37 -11.64 -0.50
C THR A 84 -4.66 -11.17 0.91
N ALA A 85 -5.80 -11.54 1.50
CA ALA A 85 -6.27 -10.98 2.76
C ALA A 85 -6.59 -12.10 3.73
N GLY A 86 -5.85 -12.18 4.83
CA GLY A 86 -6.08 -13.25 5.79
C GLY A 86 -7.44 -13.19 6.47
N ALA A 87 -8.19 -12.08 6.42
CA ALA A 87 -9.60 -12.05 6.83
C ALA A 87 -10.53 -11.44 5.77
N ILE A 88 -10.38 -10.15 5.46
CA ILE A 88 -11.34 -9.39 4.65
C ILE A 88 -10.65 -8.80 3.42
N GLY A 89 -11.13 -9.13 2.23
CA GLY A 89 -10.67 -8.55 0.97
C GLY A 89 -11.77 -7.72 0.30
N LEU A 90 -11.52 -6.43 0.14
CA LEU A 90 -12.46 -5.47 -0.43
C LEU A 90 -11.87 -4.82 -1.68
N LYS A 91 -12.66 -4.77 -2.75
CA LYS A 91 -12.23 -4.18 -4.03
C LYS A 91 -13.34 -3.36 -4.67
N GLU A 92 -12.99 -2.21 -5.22
CA GLU A 92 -13.92 -1.29 -5.92
C GLU A 92 -15.08 -0.85 -5.01
N VAL A 93 -14.74 -0.60 -3.73
CA VAL A 93 -15.66 -0.17 -2.67
C VAL A 93 -15.76 1.35 -2.58
N ASN A 94 -16.76 1.89 -1.89
CA ASN A 94 -16.96 3.33 -1.73
C ASN A 94 -16.89 3.80 -0.27
N GLU A 95 -17.45 3.04 0.65
CA GLU A 95 -17.55 3.41 2.07
C GLU A 95 -17.43 2.15 2.95
N ILE A 96 -16.55 2.20 3.95
CA ILE A 96 -16.29 1.09 4.87
C ILE A 96 -16.35 1.56 6.32
N GLU A 97 -17.07 0.80 7.15
CA GLU A 97 -17.08 0.93 8.60
C GLU A 97 -16.65 -0.37 9.27
N ILE A 98 -15.62 -0.31 10.11
CA ILE A 98 -15.16 -1.41 10.98
C ILE A 98 -15.15 -0.91 12.42
N ILE A 99 -16.19 -1.28 13.18
CA ILE A 99 -16.44 -0.70 14.51
C ILE A 99 -16.50 -1.80 15.56
N ASN A 100 -15.77 -1.61 16.66
CA ASN A 100 -15.70 -2.56 17.78
C ASN A 100 -15.35 -3.99 17.33
N CYS A 101 -14.45 -4.12 16.35
CA CYS A 101 -14.07 -5.42 15.79
C CYS A 101 -12.73 -5.90 16.35
N THR A 102 -12.52 -7.22 16.34
CA THR A 102 -11.27 -7.83 16.78
C THR A 102 -10.75 -8.81 15.74
N PHE A 103 -9.50 -8.64 15.32
CA PHE A 103 -8.79 -9.49 14.37
C PHE A 103 -7.59 -10.13 15.09
N ILE A 104 -7.54 -11.45 15.14
CA ILE A 104 -6.50 -12.21 15.85
C ILE A 104 -5.96 -13.30 14.94
N ASN A 105 -4.63 -13.33 14.76
CA ASN A 105 -3.95 -14.33 13.94
C ASN A 105 -4.58 -14.45 12.54
N ALA A 106 -4.96 -13.30 11.95
CA ALA A 106 -5.34 -13.24 10.55
C ALA A 106 -4.07 -13.10 9.72
N THR A 107 -3.82 -14.07 8.83
CA THR A 107 -2.54 -14.17 8.11
C THR A 107 -2.74 -14.41 6.62
N ALA A 108 -1.83 -13.90 5.80
CA ALA A 108 -1.74 -14.28 4.41
C ALA A 108 -0.30 -14.58 4.01
N ASN A 109 -0.10 -15.50 3.06
CA ASN A 109 1.24 -15.75 2.50
C ASN A 109 1.68 -14.65 1.52
N LYS A 110 0.75 -13.78 1.11
CA LYS A 110 1.00 -12.64 0.23
C LYS A 110 0.12 -11.46 0.61
N ASN A 111 0.53 -10.26 0.22
CA ASN A 111 -0.20 -9.01 0.49
C ASN A 111 -0.43 -8.79 1.98
N VAL A 112 -1.66 -8.89 2.51
CA VAL A 112 -2.02 -8.37 3.85
C VAL A 112 -2.54 -9.44 4.82
N GLY A 113 -2.15 -9.32 6.09
CA GLY A 113 -2.58 -10.29 7.11
C GLY A 113 -4.05 -10.25 7.45
N ALA A 114 -4.67 -9.08 7.68
CA ALA A 114 -6.10 -9.05 8.06
C ALA A 114 -6.99 -8.46 6.97
N VAL A 115 -6.83 -7.19 6.63
CA VAL A 115 -7.82 -6.44 5.85
C VAL A 115 -7.15 -5.78 4.64
N TYR A 116 -7.57 -6.16 3.43
CA TYR A 116 -7.20 -5.53 2.18
C TYR A 116 -8.33 -4.63 1.69
N ILE A 117 -8.00 -3.38 1.36
CA ILE A 117 -8.95 -2.41 0.82
C ILE A 117 -8.36 -1.75 -0.42
N ASP A 118 -9.06 -1.88 -1.55
CA ASP A 118 -8.76 -1.18 -2.79
C ASP A 118 -10.02 -0.42 -3.25
N PHE A 119 -9.99 0.91 -3.20
CA PHE A 119 -11.08 1.76 -3.67
C PHE A 119 -11.16 1.85 -5.21
N GLY A 120 -10.18 1.30 -5.92
CA GLY A 120 -10.04 1.51 -7.35
C GLY A 120 -9.91 3.01 -7.68
N THR A 121 -10.31 3.41 -8.88
CA THR A 121 -10.14 4.79 -9.37
C THR A 121 -11.26 5.74 -8.91
N ASN A 122 -11.94 5.45 -7.81
CA ASN A 122 -13.07 6.24 -7.32
C ASN A 122 -12.60 7.45 -6.50
N GLU A 123 -12.50 8.60 -7.16
CA GLU A 123 -12.11 9.87 -6.54
C GLU A 123 -13.18 10.45 -5.59
N GLU A 124 -14.42 9.95 -5.63
CA GLU A 124 -15.54 10.39 -4.78
C GLU A 124 -15.83 9.43 -3.62
N SER A 125 -14.88 8.55 -3.28
CA SER A 125 -15.05 7.61 -2.17
C SER A 125 -15.11 8.30 -0.81
N GLU A 126 -16.00 7.80 0.06
CA GLU A 126 -16.18 8.30 1.43
C GLU A 126 -15.06 7.79 2.37
N GLY A 127 -14.35 6.74 1.96
CA GLY A 127 -13.18 6.22 2.65
C GLY A 127 -13.50 5.14 3.68
N THR A 128 -12.53 4.89 4.55
CA THR A 128 -12.59 3.84 5.58
C THR A 128 -12.61 4.45 6.97
N LEU A 129 -13.55 4.01 7.81
CA LEU A 129 -13.62 4.33 9.23
C LEU A 129 -13.39 3.07 10.08
N ILE A 130 -12.32 3.08 10.89
CA ILE A 130 -12.01 2.03 11.86
C ILE A 130 -12.08 2.62 13.27
N VAL A 131 -12.97 2.10 14.12
CA VAL A 131 -13.19 2.64 15.46
C VAL A 131 -13.19 1.53 16.50
N ASN A 132 -12.53 1.77 17.64
CA ASN A 132 -12.51 0.86 18.79
C ASN A 132 -12.14 -0.58 18.42
N SER A 133 -11.27 -0.76 17.43
CA SER A 133 -10.96 -2.08 16.87
C SER A 133 -9.55 -2.51 17.20
N THR A 134 -9.32 -3.81 17.27
CA THR A 134 -8.02 -4.38 17.67
C THR A 134 -7.53 -5.40 16.66
N PHE A 135 -6.26 -5.27 16.25
CA PHE A 135 -5.56 -6.17 15.33
C PHE A 135 -4.33 -6.76 16.04
N ILE A 136 -4.30 -8.08 16.18
CA ILE A 136 -3.30 -8.80 16.98
C ILE A 136 -2.67 -9.93 16.17
N ASN A 137 -1.34 -9.94 16.14
CA ASN A 137 -0.53 -11.00 15.52
C ASN A 137 -0.94 -11.31 14.06
N SER A 138 -1.37 -10.30 13.31
CA SER A 138 -1.64 -10.46 11.89
C SER A 138 -0.36 -10.36 11.07
N SER A 139 -0.26 -11.13 9.98
CA SER A 139 0.94 -11.13 9.14
C SER A 139 0.71 -11.30 7.65
N GLY A 140 1.47 -10.58 6.83
CA GLY A 140 1.48 -10.64 5.36
C GLY A 140 2.78 -10.09 4.76
N ASP A 141 2.82 -9.88 3.45
CA ASP A 141 3.96 -9.23 2.76
C ASP A 141 4.03 -7.73 3.06
N PHE A 142 2.88 -7.06 3.09
CA PHE A 142 2.71 -5.62 3.35
C PHE A 142 1.59 -5.44 4.33
N GLY A 143 1.69 -4.48 5.26
CA GLY A 143 0.59 -4.24 6.20
C GLY A 143 0.27 -5.50 7.00
N GLY A 144 0.99 -5.78 8.08
CA GLY A 144 0.71 -7.00 8.85
C GLY A 144 -0.78 -7.13 9.23
N ALA A 145 -1.45 -6.01 9.50
CA ALA A 145 -2.90 -5.96 9.74
C ALA A 145 -3.70 -5.40 8.55
N LEU A 146 -3.29 -4.26 7.99
CA LEU A 146 -4.11 -3.48 7.06
C LEU A 146 -3.30 -2.99 5.87
N VAL A 147 -3.83 -3.19 4.67
CA VAL A 147 -3.40 -2.51 3.45
C VAL A 147 -4.60 -1.73 2.94
N GLN A 148 -4.41 -0.43 2.72
CA GLN A 148 -5.36 0.39 1.99
C GLN A 148 -4.69 1.09 0.81
N LEU A 149 -5.37 1.04 -0.33
CA LEU A 149 -5.01 1.75 -1.55
C LEU A 149 -6.10 2.76 -1.87
N MET A 150 -5.67 4.01 -2.04
CA MET A 150 -6.53 5.17 -2.33
C MET A 150 -7.48 5.58 -1.18
N SER A 151 -8.11 6.75 -1.33
CA SER A 151 -9.11 7.33 -0.41
C SER A 151 -8.60 7.70 1.00
N ASN A 152 -9.51 8.09 1.89
CA ASN A 152 -9.20 8.44 3.27
C ASN A 152 -9.25 7.21 4.19
N LEU A 153 -8.40 7.19 5.21
CA LEU A 153 -8.37 6.14 6.24
C LEU A 153 -8.42 6.79 7.62
N THR A 154 -9.54 6.68 8.32
CA THR A 154 -9.72 7.20 9.67
C THR A 154 -9.66 6.07 10.68
N ILE A 155 -8.73 6.14 11.64
CA ILE A 155 -8.54 5.15 12.70
C ILE A 155 -8.61 5.84 14.06
N ILE A 156 -9.60 5.46 14.87
CA ILE A 156 -9.87 6.10 16.15
C ILE A 156 -9.95 5.06 17.26
N ASN A 157 -9.34 5.35 18.41
CA ASN A 157 -9.41 4.53 19.63
C ASN A 157 -9.08 3.05 19.39
N SER A 158 -8.17 2.75 18.45
CA SER A 158 -7.90 1.39 17.99
C SER A 158 -6.50 0.93 18.39
N SER A 159 -6.20 -0.36 18.23
CA SER A 159 -4.93 -0.94 18.66
C SER A 159 -4.38 -1.96 17.67
N PHE A 160 -3.10 -1.84 17.35
CA PHE A 160 -2.34 -2.72 16.47
C PHE A 160 -1.15 -3.31 17.24
N ILE A 161 -1.22 -4.61 17.54
CA ILE A 161 -0.30 -5.28 18.45
C ILE A 161 0.39 -6.46 17.75
N ASN A 162 1.71 -6.47 17.77
CA ASN A 162 2.53 -7.59 17.25
C ASN A 162 2.23 -7.96 15.79
N ASN A 163 1.74 -7.03 14.98
CA ASN A 163 1.54 -7.28 13.56
C ASN A 163 2.89 -7.28 12.85
N THR A 164 3.03 -8.13 11.85
CA THR A 164 4.30 -8.36 11.16
C THR A 164 4.11 -8.32 9.66
N SER A 165 4.90 -7.53 8.94
CA SER A 165 5.01 -7.66 7.48
C SER A 165 6.38 -8.16 7.04
N GLU A 166 6.46 -8.75 5.85
CA GLU A 166 7.75 -9.09 5.25
C GLU A 166 8.48 -7.83 4.75
N TYR A 167 7.78 -6.97 4.01
CA TYR A 167 8.32 -5.79 3.33
C TYR A 167 7.97 -4.50 4.10
N ASP A 168 6.96 -3.74 3.69
CA ASP A 168 6.66 -2.43 4.28
C ASP A 168 5.42 -2.47 5.19
N GLY A 169 5.34 -1.55 6.14
CA GLY A 169 4.15 -1.36 6.97
C GLY A 169 3.89 -2.55 7.92
N GLY A 170 4.66 -2.71 8.98
CA GLY A 170 4.54 -3.87 9.88
C GLY A 170 3.13 -4.07 10.44
N ALA A 171 2.34 -3.01 10.62
CA ALA A 171 0.90 -3.09 10.85
C ALA A 171 0.07 -2.55 9.69
N VAL A 172 0.36 -1.33 9.23
CA VAL A 172 -0.43 -0.62 8.24
C VAL A 172 0.44 -0.21 7.06
N TYR A 173 -0.03 -0.52 5.86
CA TYR A 173 0.50 -0.01 4.62
C TYR A 173 -0.57 0.82 3.92
N ALA A 174 -0.24 2.06 3.59
CA ALA A 174 -1.15 3.03 3.00
C ALA A 174 -0.50 3.70 1.77
N SER A 175 -1.09 3.58 0.59
CA SER A 175 -0.57 4.24 -0.63
C SER A 175 -1.68 5.02 -1.31
N TYR A 176 -1.39 6.26 -1.71
CA TYR A 176 -2.39 7.25 -2.17
C TYR A 176 -3.57 7.40 -1.20
N THR A 177 -3.32 7.07 0.06
CA THR A 177 -4.30 7.02 1.13
C THR A 177 -3.94 8.10 2.13
N ASN A 178 -4.92 8.80 2.70
CA ASN A 178 -4.66 9.81 3.74
C ASN A 178 -5.04 9.24 5.13
N PRO A 179 -4.07 8.72 5.93
CA PRO A 179 -4.38 8.21 7.25
C PRO A 179 -4.57 9.35 8.24
N TYR A 180 -5.69 9.31 8.96
CA TYR A 180 -5.99 10.10 10.14
C TYR A 180 -6.07 9.17 11.34
N LEU A 181 -5.19 9.36 12.32
CA LEU A 181 -5.13 8.57 13.55
C LEU A 181 -5.49 9.45 14.74
N GLU A 182 -6.39 8.96 15.60
CA GLU A 182 -6.70 9.59 16.87
C GLU A 182 -6.74 8.54 17.98
N ASN A 183 -6.03 8.81 19.09
CA ASN A 183 -6.04 7.96 20.29
C ASN A 183 -5.78 6.47 19.98
N THR A 184 -4.89 6.18 19.03
CA THR A 184 -4.62 4.83 18.54
C THR A 184 -3.26 4.33 19.04
N SER A 185 -3.13 3.02 19.27
CA SER A 185 -1.87 2.43 19.74
C SER A 185 -1.26 1.46 18.73
N PHE A 186 0.04 1.61 18.48
CA PHE A 186 0.86 0.72 17.68
C PHE A 186 1.98 0.15 18.54
N LYS A 187 1.83 -1.11 18.93
CA LYS A 187 2.75 -1.77 19.85
C LYS A 187 3.42 -3.00 19.23
N SER A 188 4.74 -3.01 19.24
CA SER A 188 5.55 -4.18 18.88
C SER A 188 5.30 -4.69 17.46
N ASN A 189 4.89 -3.80 16.56
CA ASN A 189 4.75 -4.14 15.15
C ASN A 189 6.13 -4.11 14.48
N LYS A 190 6.34 -4.97 13.50
CA LYS A 190 7.67 -5.19 12.93
C LYS A 190 7.66 -5.56 11.46
N ILE A 191 8.82 -5.36 10.84
CA ILE A 191 9.17 -5.88 9.52
C ILE A 191 10.20 -6.98 9.70
N THR A 192 10.09 -8.07 8.94
CA THR A 192 11.05 -9.19 9.01
C THR A 192 12.14 -9.16 7.95
N TYR A 193 11.92 -8.53 6.81
CA TYR A 193 12.96 -8.43 5.77
C TYR A 193 13.85 -7.20 6.00
N ASP A 194 15.16 -7.42 6.10
CA ASP A 194 16.10 -6.42 6.62
C ASP A 194 16.58 -5.39 5.56
N TYR A 195 16.32 -5.63 4.28
CA TYR A 195 16.81 -4.79 3.18
C TYR A 195 15.82 -3.68 2.78
N LEU A 196 16.22 -2.41 2.93
CA LEU A 196 15.59 -1.20 2.39
C LEU A 196 14.10 -0.95 2.71
N PHE A 197 13.41 -1.89 3.35
CA PHE A 197 12.00 -1.76 3.73
C PHE A 197 11.82 -1.07 5.07
N ASN A 198 10.67 -0.40 5.23
CA ASN A 198 10.43 0.57 6.27
C ASN A 198 8.97 0.60 6.78
N GLY A 199 8.76 1.25 7.93
CA GLY A 199 7.47 1.47 8.54
C GLY A 199 7.05 0.29 9.41
N GLY A 200 7.82 -0.08 10.42
CA GLY A 200 7.51 -1.17 11.33
C GLY A 200 6.15 -1.08 12.01
N ALA A 201 5.57 0.11 12.19
CA ALA A 201 4.13 0.22 12.43
C ALA A 201 3.39 0.64 11.17
N ILE A 202 3.75 1.80 10.60
CA ILE A 202 3.03 2.40 9.48
C ILE A 202 4.00 2.76 8.37
N TYR A 203 3.64 2.36 7.15
CA TYR A 203 4.20 2.89 5.92
C TYR A 203 3.12 3.72 5.21
N CYS A 204 3.46 4.94 4.78
CA CYS A 204 2.60 5.75 3.92
C CYS A 204 3.34 6.35 2.73
N ASP A 205 2.68 6.35 1.57
CA ASP A 205 3.17 6.91 0.30
C ASP A 205 2.10 7.80 -0.36
N MET A 206 2.52 8.94 -0.89
CA MET A 206 1.65 9.94 -1.54
C MET A 206 0.44 10.32 -0.67
N ALA A 207 0.69 10.64 0.60
CA ALA A 207 -0.33 10.81 1.63
C ALA A 207 -0.31 12.19 2.31
N GLU A 208 -1.47 12.62 2.79
CA GLU A 208 -1.62 13.61 3.86
C GLU A 208 -1.85 12.88 5.20
N PHE A 209 -0.76 12.56 5.91
CA PHE A 209 -0.82 11.77 7.16
C PHE A 209 -1.02 12.67 8.38
N THR A 210 -2.04 12.37 9.20
CA THR A 210 -2.28 13.05 10.48
C THR A 210 -2.35 12.04 11.61
N SER A 211 -1.62 12.28 12.71
CA SER A 211 -1.71 11.49 13.94
C SER A 211 -1.85 12.40 15.15
N ILE A 212 -2.88 12.16 15.96
CA ILE A 212 -3.19 12.93 17.16
C ILE A 212 -3.31 12.00 18.35
N SER A 213 -2.63 12.33 19.45
CA SER A 213 -2.77 11.62 20.74
C SER A 213 -2.58 10.10 20.66
N SER A 214 -1.77 9.63 19.71
CA SER A 214 -1.54 8.21 19.48
C SER A 214 -0.19 7.77 20.05
N THR A 215 -0.03 6.45 20.24
CA THR A 215 1.14 5.85 20.89
C THR A 215 1.84 4.86 19.98
N PHE A 216 3.17 4.94 19.90
CA PHE A 216 4.01 4.05 19.11
C PHE A 216 5.09 3.48 20.01
N THR A 217 5.02 2.19 20.32
CA THR A 217 5.94 1.57 21.28
C THR A 217 6.56 0.27 20.76
N ASN A 218 7.88 0.14 20.90
CA ASN A 218 8.64 -1.07 20.54
C ASN A 218 8.49 -1.50 19.07
N ASN A 219 8.23 -0.58 18.13
CA ASN A 219 8.16 -0.93 16.71
C ASN A 219 9.57 -0.94 16.09
N THR A 220 9.84 -1.90 15.18
CA THR A 220 11.18 -2.06 14.59
C THR A 220 11.37 -1.23 13.31
N LYS A 221 12.62 -1.00 12.89
CA LYS A 221 13.00 -0.12 11.75
C LYS A 221 12.65 1.34 11.98
N ASN A 222 11.41 1.73 11.74
CA ASN A 222 10.85 3.05 12.04
C ASN A 222 9.37 2.86 12.40
N ALA A 223 8.87 3.51 13.44
CA ALA A 223 7.44 3.41 13.76
C ALA A 223 6.60 3.95 12.61
N ILE A 224 6.94 5.14 12.10
CA ILE A 224 6.29 5.75 10.95
C ILE A 224 7.33 5.97 9.85
N TYR A 225 7.06 5.43 8.67
CA TYR A 225 7.76 5.78 7.44
C TYR A 225 6.83 6.47 6.46
N ALA A 226 7.27 7.61 5.92
CA ALA A 226 6.48 8.45 5.03
C ALA A 226 7.29 8.83 3.79
N TYR A 227 6.82 8.39 2.62
CA TYR A 227 7.43 8.68 1.32
C TYR A 227 6.55 9.65 0.53
N ASP A 228 7.13 10.73 -0.01
CA ASP A 228 6.43 11.79 -0.76
C ASP A 228 5.12 12.25 -0.10
N SER A 229 5.14 12.29 1.25
CA SER A 229 3.96 12.48 2.07
C SER A 229 4.14 13.67 3.00
N ASN A 230 3.06 14.40 3.21
CA ASN A 230 2.98 15.45 4.21
C ASN A 230 2.55 14.85 5.56
N MET A 231 3.01 15.45 6.66
CA MET A 231 2.73 14.91 7.99
C MET A 231 2.30 15.97 9.00
N SER A 232 1.27 15.68 9.78
CA SER A 232 0.89 16.41 10.98
C SER A 232 0.84 15.45 12.18
N ILE A 233 1.80 15.57 13.09
CA ILE A 233 1.93 14.69 14.26
C ILE A 233 1.84 15.56 15.51
N ILE A 234 0.75 15.38 16.26
CA ILE A 234 0.36 16.24 17.38
C ILE A 234 0.10 15.38 18.62
N THR A 235 0.71 15.73 19.76
CA THR A 235 0.47 15.08 21.07
C THR A 235 0.68 13.55 21.10
N ASN A 236 1.56 13.02 20.26
CA ASN A 236 1.85 11.57 20.21
C ASN A 236 3.00 11.19 21.15
N GLU A 237 2.99 9.94 21.62
CA GLU A 237 4.08 9.33 22.39
C GLU A 237 4.78 8.25 21.55
N PHE A 238 6.09 8.38 21.37
CA PHE A 238 6.96 7.37 20.79
C PHE A 238 7.93 6.87 21.85
N LYS A 239 8.12 5.55 21.94
CA LYS A 239 8.98 4.94 22.94
C LYS A 239 9.58 3.63 22.47
N ASN A 240 10.91 3.52 22.59
CA ASN A 240 11.66 2.32 22.27
C ASN A 240 11.46 1.83 20.83
N ASN A 241 11.18 2.72 19.89
CA ASN A 241 11.18 2.37 18.48
C ASN A 241 12.62 2.46 17.96
N SER A 242 12.98 1.65 16.95
CA SER A 242 14.31 1.77 16.34
C SER A 242 14.55 3.19 15.79
N GLU A 243 13.52 3.74 15.13
CA GLU A 243 13.36 5.14 14.77
C GLU A 243 11.88 5.49 15.03
N SER A 244 11.59 6.71 15.48
CA SER A 244 10.20 7.18 15.61
C SER A 244 9.59 7.45 14.25
N ILE A 245 10.23 8.35 13.50
CA ILE A 245 9.70 8.87 12.25
C ILE A 245 10.83 8.93 11.23
N HIS A 246 10.56 8.45 10.03
CA HIS A 246 11.43 8.58 8.88
C HIS A 246 10.62 9.14 7.70
N ARG A 247 10.97 10.35 7.25
CA ARG A 247 10.31 11.03 6.13
C ARG A 247 11.26 11.24 4.97
N VAL A 248 10.83 10.82 3.78
CA VAL A 248 11.56 10.97 2.52
C VAL A 248 10.72 11.79 1.53
N PHE A 249 11.35 12.77 0.87
CA PHE A 249 10.74 13.65 -0.16
C PHE A 249 9.47 14.45 0.24
N GLY A 250 9.01 14.36 1.48
CA GLY A 250 7.82 15.09 1.93
C GLY A 250 8.03 16.60 2.04
N LYS A 251 7.05 17.39 1.56
CA LYS A 251 7.13 18.85 1.47
C LYS A 251 6.82 19.56 2.79
N ASN A 252 5.74 19.14 3.46
CA ASN A 252 5.23 19.79 4.66
C ASN A 252 5.28 18.86 5.87
N ILE A 253 5.66 19.42 7.02
CA ILE A 253 5.56 18.74 8.30
C ILE A 253 5.15 19.69 9.42
N LEU A 254 4.23 19.23 10.27
CA LEU A 254 3.88 19.84 11.54
C LEU A 254 4.14 18.83 12.66
N LEU A 255 5.04 19.18 13.59
CA LEU A 255 5.27 18.43 14.83
C LEU A 255 4.93 19.33 16.01
N LYS A 256 4.00 18.89 16.87
CA LYS A 256 3.56 19.69 18.01
C LYS A 256 3.33 18.81 19.23
N ASP A 257 3.93 19.20 20.36
CA ASP A 257 3.69 18.59 21.68
C ASP A 257 3.87 17.06 21.73
N ASN A 258 4.78 16.49 20.91
CA ASN A 258 5.05 15.05 20.89
C ASN A 258 6.18 14.68 21.87
N GLU A 259 6.11 13.46 22.42
CA GLU A 259 7.13 12.87 23.27
C GLU A 259 7.85 11.74 22.53
N TYR A 260 9.18 11.84 22.35
CA TYR A 260 9.95 10.88 21.55
C TYR A 260 10.80 9.89 22.36
N ASN A 261 10.91 10.06 23.68
CA ASN A 261 11.61 9.15 24.60
C ASN A 261 12.94 8.57 24.07
N GLU A 262 13.83 9.44 23.54
CA GLU A 262 15.16 9.10 22.98
C GLU A 262 15.16 8.41 21.61
N ASP A 263 14.00 8.12 21.02
CA ASP A 263 13.91 7.55 19.68
C ASP A 263 14.38 8.56 18.62
N ILE A 264 14.95 8.04 17.52
CA ILE A 264 15.52 8.85 16.42
C ILE A 264 14.41 9.44 15.52
N LEU A 265 14.63 10.65 15.01
CA LEU A 265 13.79 11.28 13.98
C LEU A 265 14.61 11.64 12.75
N ILE A 266 14.16 11.19 11.58
CA ILE A 266 14.66 11.57 10.26
C ILE A 266 13.53 12.26 9.52
N LEU A 267 13.63 13.58 9.33
CA LEU A 267 12.50 14.40 8.85
C LEU A 267 12.76 15.06 7.50
N ASN A 268 13.92 14.87 6.89
CA ASN A 268 14.23 15.48 5.60
C ASN A 268 15.25 14.63 4.87
N ASP A 269 14.89 13.37 4.60
CA ASP A 269 15.70 12.56 3.70
C ASP A 269 15.32 12.90 2.26
N THR A 270 16.26 13.48 1.54
CA THR A 270 16.15 13.74 0.10
C THR A 270 17.13 12.88 -0.70
N ASN A 271 17.80 11.93 -0.04
CA ASN A 271 18.70 11.02 -0.73
C ASN A 271 17.86 10.04 -1.54
N LEU A 272 18.10 10.03 -2.85
CA LEU A 272 17.61 8.95 -3.70
C LEU A 272 18.30 7.66 -3.27
N ILE A 273 17.52 6.69 -2.78
CA ILE A 273 18.04 5.36 -2.48
C ILE A 273 18.56 4.75 -3.78
N SER A 274 19.88 4.58 -3.84
CA SER A 274 20.67 3.86 -4.85
C SER A 274 20.74 4.45 -6.28
N VAL A 275 21.83 5.17 -6.55
CA VAL A 275 22.52 4.99 -7.84
C VAL A 275 23.18 3.62 -7.77
N VAL A 276 22.78 2.68 -8.62
CA VAL A 276 23.61 1.50 -8.88
C VAL A 276 24.86 2.02 -9.60
N ILE A 277 25.94 2.27 -8.85
CA ILE A 277 27.25 2.55 -9.44
C ILE A 277 27.83 1.21 -9.89
N GLY A 278 27.34 0.73 -11.03
CA GLY A 278 28.05 -0.26 -11.82
C GLY A 278 29.08 0.45 -12.68
N THR A 279 30.26 -0.16 -12.88
CA THR A 279 31.10 0.19 -14.03
C THR A 279 30.30 -0.16 -15.29
N GLY A 280 29.62 0.83 -15.86
CA GLY A 280 29.05 0.72 -17.20
C GLY A 280 30.16 0.36 -18.20
N ARG A 281 29.80 -0.32 -19.30
CA ARG A 281 30.76 -0.45 -20.41
C ARG A 281 31.18 0.95 -20.83
N GLU A 282 32.48 1.13 -21.06
CA GLU A 282 32.98 2.31 -21.74
C GLU A 282 32.26 2.42 -23.09
N LEU A 283 31.50 3.49 -23.27
CA LEU A 283 30.78 3.75 -24.52
C LEU A 283 31.76 4.39 -25.49
N GLU A 284 32.20 3.61 -26.47
CA GLU A 284 32.93 4.15 -27.62
C GLU A 284 31.93 4.86 -28.53
N LEU A 285 31.92 6.19 -28.51
CA LEU A 285 31.04 6.98 -29.36
C LEU A 285 31.51 6.88 -30.81
N ILE A 286 30.73 6.18 -31.65
CA ILE A 286 30.94 6.15 -33.10
C ILE A 286 30.42 7.48 -33.67
N ASN A 287 31.22 8.17 -34.50
CA ASN A 287 30.86 9.44 -35.16
C ASN A 287 30.54 10.61 -34.19
N ASN A 288 31.32 10.77 -33.12
CA ASN A 288 31.10 11.75 -32.04
C ASN A 288 31.32 13.24 -32.40
N THR A 289 31.60 13.55 -33.66
CA THR A 289 31.84 14.93 -34.13
C THR A 289 30.74 15.30 -35.13
N ILE A 290 29.89 16.26 -34.75
CA ILE A 290 28.84 16.79 -35.62
C ILE A 290 29.29 18.15 -36.16
N ASN A 291 29.73 18.19 -37.41
CA ASN A 291 29.94 19.45 -38.13
C ASN A 291 28.67 19.79 -38.92
N VAL A 292 27.88 20.73 -38.42
CA VAL A 292 26.68 21.24 -39.10
C VAL A 292 26.90 22.70 -39.49
N GLU A 293 27.17 22.94 -40.77
CA GLU A 293 27.18 24.30 -41.34
C GLU A 293 25.75 24.85 -41.51
N THR A 294 24.75 23.97 -41.59
CA THR A 294 23.31 24.28 -41.61
C THR A 294 22.54 23.27 -40.77
N LEU A 295 21.47 23.71 -40.11
CA LEU A 295 20.61 22.84 -39.29
C LEU A 295 19.90 21.81 -40.18
N PRO A 296 19.96 20.51 -39.83
CA PRO A 296 19.26 19.48 -40.60
C PRO A 296 17.74 19.61 -40.42
N SER A 297 16.97 19.20 -41.42
CA SER A 297 15.50 19.23 -41.39
C SER A 297 14.87 18.29 -40.37
N ARG A 298 15.66 17.35 -39.82
CA ARG A 298 15.31 16.47 -38.69
C ARG A 298 16.57 16.09 -37.92
N TYR A 299 16.42 15.77 -36.63
CA TYR A 299 17.50 15.26 -35.79
C TYR A 299 17.05 13.97 -35.11
N ASP A 300 17.79 12.88 -35.31
CA ASP A 300 17.47 11.56 -34.79
C ASP A 300 18.76 10.80 -34.43
N LEU A 301 18.98 10.54 -33.15
CA LEU A 301 20.19 9.85 -32.66
C LEU A 301 20.34 8.40 -33.16
N ARG A 302 19.26 7.81 -33.69
CA ARG A 302 19.32 6.48 -34.34
C ARG A 302 20.13 6.54 -35.63
N ASP A 303 20.07 7.67 -36.36
CA ASP A 303 20.86 7.87 -37.58
C ASP A 303 22.38 7.90 -37.28
N TRP A 304 22.75 8.13 -36.02
CA TRP A 304 24.13 8.20 -35.52
C TRP A 304 24.55 6.95 -34.74
N GLY A 305 23.64 5.98 -34.57
CA GLY A 305 23.89 4.76 -33.79
C GLY A 305 24.01 4.97 -32.28
N TRP A 306 23.66 6.16 -31.77
CA TRP A 306 23.78 6.48 -30.34
C TRP A 306 22.58 5.97 -29.52
N VAL A 307 21.45 5.70 -30.17
CA VAL A 307 20.25 5.12 -29.55
C VAL A 307 19.74 3.98 -30.43
N SER A 308 19.27 2.89 -29.82
CA SER A 308 18.67 1.78 -30.56
C SER A 308 17.33 2.19 -31.20
N PRO A 309 16.83 1.46 -32.22
CA PRO A 309 15.45 1.59 -32.67
C PRO A 309 14.44 1.47 -31.52
N VAL A 310 13.26 2.06 -31.69
CA VAL A 310 12.13 1.84 -30.78
C VAL A 310 11.87 0.33 -30.70
N LYS A 311 12.01 -0.23 -29.51
CA LYS A 311 11.76 -1.65 -29.27
C LYS A 311 10.27 -1.86 -29.03
N ASP A 312 9.71 -2.91 -29.63
CA ASP A 312 8.38 -3.38 -29.29
C ASP A 312 8.42 -3.98 -27.88
N GLN A 313 7.65 -3.39 -26.97
CA GLN A 313 7.63 -3.74 -25.55
C GLN A 313 6.54 -4.75 -25.21
N GLY A 314 5.74 -5.19 -26.19
CA GLY A 314 4.57 -6.05 -25.96
C GLY A 314 3.61 -5.45 -24.92
N ASN A 315 2.86 -6.32 -24.23
CA ASN A 315 1.80 -5.90 -23.29
C ASN A 315 2.32 -5.41 -21.93
N MET A 316 3.64 -5.29 -21.72
CA MET A 316 4.23 -4.99 -20.41
C MET A 316 4.07 -3.52 -19.94
N GLY A 317 3.63 -2.60 -20.81
CA GLY A 317 3.31 -1.22 -20.40
C GLY A 317 4.47 -0.40 -19.83
N ALA A 318 5.73 -0.79 -20.04
CA ALA A 318 6.93 -0.14 -19.49
C ALA A 318 7.31 1.21 -20.16
N CYS A 319 6.32 1.93 -20.70
CA CYS A 319 6.51 3.16 -21.47
C CYS A 319 7.19 4.29 -20.66
N TRP A 320 7.03 4.29 -19.33
CA TRP A 320 7.66 5.24 -18.41
C TRP A 320 9.19 5.12 -18.37
N THR A 321 9.74 3.90 -18.44
CA THR A 321 11.19 3.64 -18.44
C THR A 321 11.86 4.17 -19.71
N PHE A 322 11.15 4.12 -20.85
CA PHE A 322 11.66 4.66 -22.12
C PHE A 322 11.47 6.17 -22.26
N GLY A 323 10.43 6.74 -21.65
CA GLY A 323 10.26 8.19 -21.52
C GLY A 323 11.45 8.86 -20.80
N ALA A 324 11.98 8.20 -19.77
CA ALA A 324 13.20 8.64 -19.08
C ALA A 324 14.45 8.61 -19.99
N CYS A 325 14.61 7.59 -20.83
CA CYS A 325 15.68 7.57 -21.84
C CYS A 325 15.49 8.66 -22.91
N GLY A 326 14.24 8.95 -23.31
CA GLY A 326 13.92 10.04 -24.22
C GLY A 326 14.20 11.43 -23.63
N ALA A 327 14.09 11.60 -22.30
CA ALA A 327 14.46 12.82 -21.59
C ALA A 327 15.98 13.00 -21.44
N TRP A 328 16.78 11.96 -21.73
CA TRP A 328 18.24 12.04 -21.78
C TRP A 328 18.74 12.78 -23.04
N ASN A 329 18.01 12.68 -24.17
CA ASN A 329 18.33 13.37 -25.44
C ASN A 329 18.63 14.87 -25.31
N PRO A 330 17.83 15.69 -24.60
CA PRO A 330 18.10 17.12 -24.47
C PRO A 330 19.24 17.47 -23.51
N HIS A 331 19.59 16.60 -22.55
CA HIS A 331 20.61 16.92 -21.54
C HIS A 331 22.04 16.89 -22.11
N TYR A 332 22.32 15.99 -23.05
CA TYR A 332 23.65 15.88 -23.68
C TYR A 332 23.98 17.07 -24.60
N LEU A 333 22.97 17.62 -25.29
CA LEU A 333 23.14 18.75 -26.22
C LEU A 333 23.23 20.11 -25.52
N LYS A 334 22.65 20.24 -24.32
CA LYS A 334 22.74 21.48 -23.53
C LYS A 334 24.16 21.70 -22.96
N GLN A 335 24.96 20.65 -22.82
CA GLN A 335 26.40 20.76 -22.53
C GLN A 335 27.22 21.31 -23.71
N GLN A 336 26.66 21.40 -24.92
CA GLN A 336 27.34 21.90 -26.13
C GLN A 336 26.80 23.26 -26.64
N GLU A 337 26.13 24.06 -25.81
CA GLU A 337 25.65 25.42 -26.17
C GLU A 337 24.88 25.52 -27.51
N SER A 338 24.06 24.53 -27.87
CA SER A 338 23.27 24.59 -29.10
C SER A 338 21.78 24.82 -28.82
N ASN A 339 21.24 25.93 -29.35
CA ASN A 339 19.81 26.26 -29.31
C ASN A 339 19.06 25.45 -30.38
N MET A 340 18.59 24.24 -30.04
CA MET A 340 17.75 23.42 -30.93
C MET A 340 16.30 23.29 -30.39
N ALA A 341 15.32 23.41 -31.29
CA ALA A 341 13.90 23.15 -31.00
C ALA A 341 13.54 21.69 -31.32
N PHE A 342 12.70 21.06 -30.49
CA PHE A 342 12.42 19.62 -30.51
C PHE A 342 11.15 19.24 -31.27
N GLN A 343 11.16 18.09 -31.95
CA GLN A 343 9.95 17.38 -32.37
C GLN A 343 9.76 16.17 -31.44
N LYS A 344 8.60 16.06 -30.78
CA LYS A 344 8.27 14.98 -29.84
C LYS A 344 8.36 13.62 -30.53
N THR A 345 9.21 12.73 -30.03
CA THR A 345 9.11 11.29 -30.31
C THR A 345 7.91 10.73 -29.55
N THR A 346 6.77 10.60 -30.21
CA THR A 346 5.59 9.91 -29.67
C THR A 346 5.72 8.40 -29.81
N CYS A 347 5.40 7.69 -28.73
CA CYS A 347 5.18 6.24 -28.72
C CYS A 347 3.92 5.91 -29.54
N LYS A 348 3.98 4.88 -30.40
CA LYS A 348 2.79 4.40 -31.12
C LYS A 348 2.22 3.21 -30.35
N ILE A 349 1.04 3.41 -29.75
CA ILE A 349 0.24 2.31 -29.20
C ILE A 349 -0.55 1.74 -30.38
N THR A 350 -0.26 0.50 -30.76
CA THR A 350 -1.16 -0.28 -31.62
C THR A 350 -2.05 -1.10 -30.71
N TYR A 351 -3.36 -0.82 -30.76
CA TYR A 351 -4.41 -1.64 -30.16
C TYR A 351 -4.60 -2.94 -30.93
#